data_AF-A0A2N1PGN0-F1
#
_entry.id   AF-A0A2N1PGN0-F1
#
_cell.length_a   1.000
_cell.length_b   1.000
_cell.length_c   1.000
_cell.angle_alpha   90.00
_cell.angle_beta   90.00
_cell.angle_gamma   90.00
#
_symmetry.space_group_name_H-M   'P 1'
#
loop_
_entity.id
_entity.type
_entity.pdbx_description
1 polymer ?
#
loop_
_entity_poly.entity_id
_entity_poly.type
_entity_poly.pdbx_seq_one_letter_code
_entity_poly.pdbx_strand_id
1 'polypeptide(L)'
;MKVKKIRKRFFLILLILSVSIFLQGLNQNIKVNQLIRDFKERGIEGETVTIYFDNGMEEIRMYHPVERINEYEKADTRSLFYTTKDEPFIGKKGDIFVTQESPFPNIFGFHQLMSFFVGGHAALNNGNNQFIEAVGFPKDDESIFDIIKDPSDGTHDYSVGVRQSSTNYWMLPYFRGENDLSYPYYGSYYREKFVVLRVKNIDEEKLDQTMSYANEHLENRSLYNFLFIMDTKNKFYCTDFISRSYRYGLSKNSSDKNYPKTLNDNGFVTTVNDLILSKDTYIAAYVENTDGIRHIYYLEDEGLTSNE
;
A
#
# COMPACT_ATOMS: atom_id res chain seq x y z
N MET A 1 -0.18 -44.73 25.26
CA MET A 1 1.08 -44.47 24.52
C MET A 1 0.87 -43.89 23.10
N LYS A 2 -0.06 -44.41 22.29
CA LYS A 2 -0.36 -43.89 20.92
C LYS A 2 -0.83 -42.43 20.88
N VAL A 3 -1.74 -42.03 21.78
CA VAL A 3 -2.26 -40.64 21.86
C VAL A 3 -1.16 -39.62 22.19
N LYS A 4 -0.22 -39.94 23.09
CA LYS A 4 0.93 -39.08 23.41
C LYS A 4 1.86 -38.90 22.19
N LYS A 5 2.07 -39.96 21.39
CA LYS A 5 2.86 -39.90 20.15
C LYS A 5 2.16 -39.07 19.06
N ILE A 6 0.84 -39.20 18.92
CA ILE A 6 0.04 -38.40 17.96
C ILE A 6 0.06 -36.91 18.35
N ARG A 7 -0.17 -36.58 19.63
CA ARG A 7 -0.07 -35.20 20.13
C ARG A 7 1.32 -34.60 19.90
N LYS A 8 2.39 -35.35 20.21
CA LYS A 8 3.77 -34.89 19.96
C LYS A 8 4.03 -34.61 18.47
N ARG A 9 3.55 -35.47 17.56
CA ARG A 9 3.67 -35.26 16.11
C ARG A 9 2.87 -34.05 15.64
N PHE A 10 1.66 -33.86 16.15
CA PHE A 10 0.84 -32.70 15.84
C PHE A 10 1.51 -31.39 16.25
N PHE A 11 2.01 -31.29 17.49
CA PHE A 11 2.76 -30.12 17.94
C PHE A 11 4.04 -29.88 17.15
N LEU A 12 4.74 -30.95 16.74
CA LEU A 12 5.92 -30.82 15.89
C LEU A 12 5.57 -30.25 14.51
N ILE A 13 4.47 -30.69 13.90
CA ILE A 13 4.00 -30.16 12.61
C ILE A 13 3.63 -28.69 12.75
N LEU A 14 2.89 -28.32 13.80
CA LEU A 14 2.56 -26.91 14.07
C LEU A 14 3.82 -26.06 14.26
N LEU A 15 4.80 -26.56 15.01
CA LEU A 15 6.06 -25.85 15.20
C LEU A 15 6.81 -25.67 13.88
N ILE A 16 6.91 -26.70 13.04
CA ILE A 16 7.53 -26.61 11.71
C ILE A 16 6.80 -25.57 10.86
N LEU A 17 5.47 -25.59 10.82
CA LEU A 17 4.68 -24.62 10.07
C LEU A 17 4.91 -23.18 10.58
N SER A 18 4.88 -22.97 11.89
CA SER A 18 5.14 -21.65 12.48
C SER A 18 6.56 -21.16 12.17
N VAL A 19 7.57 -22.03 12.26
CA VAL A 19 8.95 -21.68 11.90
C VAL A 19 9.08 -21.39 10.41
N SER A 20 8.45 -22.17 9.54
CA SER A 20 8.46 -21.92 8.09
C SER A 20 7.79 -20.60 7.73
N ILE A 21 6.64 -20.27 8.32
CA ILE A 21 5.96 -18.99 8.12
C ILE A 21 6.84 -17.84 8.62
N PHE A 22 7.45 -17.99 9.81
CA PHE A 22 8.35 -16.99 10.36
C PHE A 22 9.57 -16.75 9.45
N LEU A 23 10.23 -17.82 8.99
CA LEU A 23 11.38 -17.72 8.08
C LEU A 23 10.99 -17.10 6.73
N GLN A 24 9.80 -17.40 6.22
CA GLN A 24 9.28 -16.78 5.00
C GLN A 24 9.06 -15.27 5.20
N GLY A 25 8.41 -14.86 6.28
CA GLY A 25 8.23 -13.45 6.63
C GLY A 25 9.56 -12.74 6.83
N LEU A 26 10.53 -13.38 7.50
CA LEU A 26 11.89 -12.85 7.67
C LEU A 26 12.57 -12.62 6.32
N ASN A 27 12.52 -13.61 5.43
CA ASN A 27 13.07 -13.50 4.09
C ASN A 27 12.42 -12.38 3.28
N GLN A 28 11.09 -12.22 3.36
CA GLN A 28 10.38 -11.11 2.70
C GLN A 28 10.84 -9.75 3.24
N ASN A 29 10.91 -9.58 4.57
CA ASN A 29 11.37 -8.32 5.18
C ASN A 29 12.81 -7.98 4.78
N ILE A 30 13.71 -8.96 4.79
CA ILE A 30 15.10 -8.77 4.35
C ILE A 30 15.14 -8.28 2.90
N LYS A 31 14.36 -8.91 2.01
CA LYS A 31 14.32 -8.52 0.59
C LYS A 31 13.69 -7.15 0.38
N VAL A 32 12.62 -6.80 1.10
CA VAL A 32 12.00 -5.47 1.01
C VAL A 32 12.98 -4.40 1.47
N ASN A 33 13.62 -4.60 2.62
CA ASN A 33 14.63 -3.68 3.13
C ASN A 33 15.83 -3.55 2.20
N GLN A 34 16.24 -4.65 1.56
CA GLN A 34 17.27 -4.64 0.53
C GLN A 34 16.84 -3.78 -0.67
N LEU A 35 15.64 -4.00 -1.22
CA LEU A 35 15.13 -3.22 -2.36
C LEU A 35 15.01 -1.73 -2.04
N ILE A 36 14.50 -1.37 -0.87
CA ILE A 36 14.40 0.03 -0.44
C ILE A 36 15.79 0.64 -0.28
N ARG A 37 16.73 -0.10 0.34
CA ARG A 37 18.10 0.39 0.51
C ARG A 37 18.79 0.58 -0.84
N ASP A 38 18.70 -0.39 -1.73
CA ASP A 38 19.29 -0.31 -3.09
C ASP A 38 18.65 0.84 -3.89
N PHE A 39 17.36 1.10 -3.71
CA PHE A 39 16.68 2.25 -4.31
C PHE A 39 17.22 3.58 -3.76
N LYS A 40 17.37 3.71 -2.44
CA LYS A 40 17.91 4.91 -1.80
C LYS A 40 19.39 5.15 -2.10
N GLU A 41 20.20 4.09 -2.18
CA GLU A 41 21.64 4.17 -2.48
C GLU A 41 21.93 4.68 -3.90
N ARG A 42 20.97 4.55 -4.82
CA ARG A 42 21.02 5.20 -6.14
C ARG A 42 20.64 6.68 -6.12
N GLY A 43 20.05 7.16 -5.02
CA GLY A 43 19.66 8.54 -4.86
C GLY A 43 20.86 9.44 -4.64
N ILE A 44 20.88 10.60 -5.30
CA ILE A 44 21.82 11.66 -4.97
C ILE A 44 21.18 12.62 -3.95
N GLU A 45 22.01 13.23 -3.10
CA GLU A 45 21.54 14.27 -2.19
C GLU A 45 20.96 15.42 -3.03
N GLY A 46 19.70 15.72 -2.80
CA GLY A 46 19.03 16.76 -3.57
C GLY A 46 18.45 17.87 -2.72
N GLU A 47 17.62 18.66 -3.36
CA GLU A 47 17.27 19.98 -2.88
C GLU A 47 16.26 19.94 -1.74
N THR A 48 16.44 20.86 -0.78
CA THR A 48 15.47 21.10 0.28
C THR A 48 14.49 22.18 -0.16
N VAL A 49 13.20 21.87 -0.10
CA VAL A 49 12.09 22.76 -0.48
C VAL A 49 11.14 22.92 0.71
N THR A 50 10.65 24.13 0.94
CA THR A 50 9.56 24.38 1.91
C THR A 50 8.23 24.32 1.18
N ILE A 51 7.37 23.40 1.59
CA ILE A 51 6.03 23.22 1.06
C ILE A 51 5.02 23.95 1.95
N TYR A 52 4.14 24.71 1.32
CA TYR A 52 3.07 25.43 1.98
C TYR A 52 1.73 24.73 1.71
N PHE A 53 0.97 24.48 2.78
CA PHE A 53 -0.37 23.92 2.70
C PHE A 53 -1.43 25.00 2.87
N ASP A 54 -2.64 24.76 2.35
CA ASP A 54 -3.76 25.70 2.39
C ASP A 54 -4.17 26.12 3.82
N ASN A 55 -3.86 25.31 4.82
CA ASN A 55 -4.11 25.60 6.23
C ASN A 55 -3.02 26.47 6.90
N GLY A 56 -2.03 26.93 6.13
CA GLY A 56 -0.90 27.72 6.62
C GLY A 56 0.21 26.89 7.30
N MET A 57 0.13 25.56 7.25
CA MET A 57 1.21 24.69 7.72
C MET A 57 2.35 24.66 6.69
N GLU A 58 3.57 24.62 7.21
CA GLU A 58 4.79 24.47 6.43
C GLU A 58 5.41 23.10 6.70
N GLU A 59 5.98 22.48 5.66
CA GLU A 59 6.74 21.25 5.76
C GLU A 59 8.05 21.39 4.97
N ILE A 60 9.16 21.01 5.59
CA ILE A 60 10.45 20.93 4.91
C ILE A 60 10.57 19.55 4.25
N ARG A 61 10.80 19.55 2.94
CA ARG A 61 11.03 18.33 2.16
C ARG A 61 12.42 18.33 1.56
N MET A 62 13.07 17.16 1.54
CA MET A 62 14.32 16.94 0.84
C MET A 62 14.10 15.92 -0.26
N TYR A 63 14.32 16.33 -1.50
CA TYR A 63 14.07 15.53 -2.70
C TYR A 63 15.37 14.86 -3.15
N HIS A 64 15.38 13.53 -3.23
CA HIS A 64 16.52 12.71 -3.65
C HIS A 64 16.19 12.06 -5.00
N PRO A 65 16.62 12.62 -6.14
CA PRO A 65 16.39 11.99 -7.43
C PRO A 65 17.21 10.70 -7.55
N VAL A 66 16.58 9.67 -8.09
CA VAL A 66 17.10 8.31 -8.25
C VAL A 66 17.18 7.99 -9.74
N GLU A 67 18.39 7.67 -10.22
CA GLU A 67 18.64 7.38 -11.63
C GLU A 67 17.86 6.14 -12.10
N ARG A 68 17.27 6.23 -13.31
CA ARG A 68 16.58 5.12 -14.00
C ARG A 68 17.58 4.21 -14.69
N ILE A 69 17.91 3.08 -14.08
CA ILE A 69 18.90 2.13 -14.63
C ILE A 69 18.24 0.96 -15.33
N ASN A 70 17.03 0.58 -14.92
CA ASN A 70 16.33 -0.56 -15.46
C ASN A 70 15.52 -0.18 -16.70
N GLU A 71 15.39 -1.10 -17.66
CA GLU A 71 14.64 -0.84 -18.90
C GLU A 71 13.16 -0.49 -18.64
N TYR A 72 12.53 -1.11 -17.65
CA TYR A 72 11.15 -0.78 -17.26
C TYR A 72 11.03 0.58 -16.55
N GLU A 73 12.12 1.09 -15.93
CA GLU A 73 12.15 2.44 -15.37
C GLU A 73 12.31 3.46 -16.50
N LYS A 74 13.22 3.22 -17.45
CA LYS A 74 13.45 4.10 -18.61
C LYS A 74 12.25 4.17 -19.55
N ALA A 75 11.53 3.06 -19.72
CA ALA A 75 10.34 3.01 -20.55
C ALA A 75 9.13 3.75 -19.93
N ASP A 76 9.13 4.00 -18.61
CA ASP A 76 8.04 4.67 -17.91
C ASP A 76 8.31 6.16 -17.76
N THR A 77 7.87 6.97 -18.73
CA THR A 77 8.11 8.42 -18.76
C THR A 77 7.21 9.22 -17.81
N ARG A 78 6.38 8.57 -16.99
CA ARG A 78 5.47 9.29 -16.08
C ARG A 78 6.27 9.99 -14.98
N SER A 79 6.02 11.28 -14.81
CA SER A 79 6.56 12.04 -13.68
C SER A 79 6.00 11.55 -12.34
N LEU A 80 6.74 11.67 -11.23
CA LEU A 80 6.15 11.49 -9.90
C LEU A 80 5.23 12.66 -9.51
N PHE A 81 5.56 13.88 -9.93
CA PHE A 81 4.88 15.12 -9.52
C PHE A 81 3.70 15.45 -10.42
N TYR A 82 2.64 16.06 -9.87
CA TYR A 82 1.49 16.49 -10.68
C TYR A 82 1.88 17.57 -11.67
N THR A 83 2.48 18.65 -11.19
CA THR A 83 3.04 19.71 -12.04
C THR A 83 4.49 20.02 -11.68
N THR A 84 4.82 20.26 -10.40
CA THR A 84 6.19 20.53 -9.95
C THR A 84 6.50 19.89 -8.60
N LYS A 85 7.78 19.87 -8.21
CA LYS A 85 8.22 19.41 -6.87
C LYS A 85 7.86 20.34 -5.72
N ASP A 86 7.47 21.57 -6.02
CA ASP A 86 7.09 22.58 -5.03
C ASP A 86 5.62 22.42 -4.60
N GLU A 87 4.89 21.50 -5.24
CA GLU A 87 3.51 21.18 -4.88
C GLU A 87 3.43 20.15 -3.73
N PRO A 88 2.39 20.23 -2.89
CA PRO A 88 2.29 19.36 -1.72
C PRO A 88 2.11 17.88 -2.03
N PHE A 89 1.72 17.51 -3.24
CA PHE A 89 1.23 16.17 -3.54
C PHE A 89 2.00 15.48 -4.65
N ILE A 90 2.10 14.16 -4.54
CA ILE A 90 2.81 13.29 -5.48
C ILE A 90 1.94 12.12 -5.91
N GLY A 91 2.36 11.45 -6.97
CA GLY A 91 1.74 10.25 -7.52
C GLY A 91 0.96 10.52 -8.80
N LYS A 92 0.78 9.49 -9.60
CA LYS A 92 0.00 9.49 -10.83
C LYS A 92 -1.05 8.39 -10.82
N LYS A 93 -1.95 8.43 -11.80
CA LYS A 93 -2.95 7.38 -12.01
C LYS A 93 -2.26 6.01 -12.06
N GLY A 94 -2.74 5.10 -11.22
CA GLY A 94 -2.21 3.75 -11.08
C GLY A 94 -1.09 3.60 -10.04
N ASP A 95 -0.48 4.68 -9.57
CA ASP A 95 0.55 4.55 -8.53
C ASP A 95 -0.06 3.90 -7.27
N ILE A 96 0.64 2.91 -6.71
CA ILE A 96 0.19 2.15 -5.56
C ILE A 96 0.98 2.64 -4.35
N PHE A 97 0.29 3.23 -3.38
CA PHE A 97 0.90 3.69 -2.13
C PHE A 97 0.78 2.57 -1.12
N VAL A 98 1.90 2.15 -0.56
CA VAL A 98 1.93 1.05 0.41
C VAL A 98 2.80 1.39 1.61
N THR A 99 2.42 0.88 2.78
CA THR A 99 3.24 0.98 3.99
C THR A 99 3.26 -0.35 4.72
N GLN A 100 4.43 -0.74 5.21
CA GLN A 100 4.55 -1.89 6.10
C GLN A 100 4.10 -1.54 7.53
N GLU A 101 3.85 -0.28 7.85
CA GLU A 101 3.56 0.16 9.22
C GLU A 101 2.11 -0.10 9.64
N SER A 102 1.94 -0.97 10.63
CA SER A 102 0.63 -1.34 11.19
C SER A 102 -0.20 -0.12 11.64
N PRO A 103 -1.51 -0.04 11.32
CA PRO A 103 -2.39 0.98 11.88
C PRO A 103 -2.62 0.92 13.40
N PHE A 104 -2.13 -0.10 14.11
CA PHE A 104 -2.32 -0.24 15.57
C PHE A 104 -0.97 -0.23 16.30
N PRO A 105 -0.20 0.87 16.25
CA PRO A 105 1.13 0.94 16.83
C PRO A 105 1.14 0.84 18.35
N ASN A 106 0.02 1.19 18.99
CA ASN A 106 -0.20 1.14 20.43
C ASN A 106 -0.46 -0.28 20.98
N ILE A 107 -0.71 -1.29 20.13
CA ILE A 107 -0.97 -2.67 20.56
C ILE A 107 0.32 -3.50 20.44
N PHE A 108 1.05 -3.64 21.54
CA PHE A 108 2.26 -4.45 21.60
C PHE A 108 2.00 -5.90 21.15
N GLY A 109 2.95 -6.49 20.43
CA GLY A 109 2.84 -7.80 19.79
C GLY A 109 2.08 -7.74 18.47
N PHE A 110 0.88 -7.16 18.45
CA PHE A 110 0.08 -7.05 17.23
C PHE A 110 0.69 -6.09 16.22
N HIS A 111 1.19 -4.94 16.67
CA HIS A 111 1.94 -4.00 15.83
C HIS A 111 3.10 -4.70 15.10
N GLN A 112 3.94 -5.44 15.83
CA GLN A 112 5.11 -6.12 15.28
C GLN A 112 4.70 -7.23 14.32
N LEU A 113 3.73 -8.07 14.71
CA LEU A 113 3.26 -9.17 13.86
C LEU A 113 2.67 -8.65 12.55
N MET A 114 1.79 -7.65 12.60
CA MET A 114 1.15 -7.14 11.41
C MET A 114 2.15 -6.42 10.51
N SER A 115 3.02 -5.58 11.08
CA SER A 115 4.04 -4.86 10.28
C SER A 115 5.03 -5.82 9.62
N PHE A 116 5.36 -6.92 10.30
CA PHE A 116 6.31 -7.91 9.79
C PHE A 116 5.68 -8.85 8.73
N PHE A 117 4.48 -9.39 8.98
CA PHE A 117 3.92 -10.44 8.12
C PHE A 117 2.98 -9.94 7.02
N VAL A 118 2.24 -8.85 7.25
CA VAL A 118 1.12 -8.43 6.39
C VAL A 118 1.36 -7.05 5.80
N GLY A 119 1.89 -6.14 6.61
CA GLY A 119 1.97 -4.71 6.35
C GLY A 119 0.76 -3.93 6.87
N GLY A 120 0.77 -2.64 6.63
CA GLY A 120 -0.21 -1.70 7.17
C GLY A 120 -1.38 -1.42 6.23
N HIS A 121 -1.08 -0.91 5.04
CA HIS A 121 -2.12 -0.47 4.09
C HIS A 121 -1.61 -0.38 2.66
N ALA A 122 -2.54 -0.42 1.70
CA ALA A 122 -2.30 -0.21 0.29
C ALA A 122 -3.46 0.58 -0.34
N ALA A 123 -3.13 1.56 -1.18
CA ALA A 123 -4.08 2.49 -1.79
C ALA A 123 -3.75 2.75 -3.27
N LEU A 124 -4.76 2.86 -4.14
CA LEU A 124 -4.60 3.07 -5.58
C LEU A 124 -4.84 4.54 -5.92
N ASN A 125 -3.83 5.26 -6.42
CA ASN A 125 -3.98 6.65 -6.82
C ASN A 125 -4.80 6.73 -8.12
N ASN A 126 -5.88 7.51 -8.11
CA ASN A 126 -6.80 7.63 -9.25
C ASN A 126 -6.36 8.67 -10.29
N GLY A 127 -5.26 9.39 -10.06
CA GLY A 127 -4.73 10.45 -10.93
C GLY A 127 -5.23 11.86 -10.58
N ASN A 128 -6.19 11.99 -9.67
CA ASN A 128 -6.77 13.28 -9.24
C ASN A 128 -6.40 13.62 -7.79
N ASN A 129 -5.19 13.24 -7.37
CA ASN A 129 -4.72 13.41 -5.99
C ASN A 129 -5.64 12.76 -4.94
N GLN A 130 -6.21 11.62 -5.28
CA GLN A 130 -7.13 10.85 -4.45
C GLN A 130 -6.83 9.36 -4.59
N PHE A 131 -7.31 8.59 -3.62
CA PHE A 131 -7.12 7.15 -3.59
C PHE A 131 -8.45 6.43 -3.66
N ILE A 132 -8.51 5.33 -4.42
CA ILE A 132 -9.55 4.32 -4.28
C ILE A 132 -8.93 3.14 -3.51
N GLU A 133 -9.55 2.74 -2.42
CA GLU A 133 -8.94 1.82 -1.45
C GLU A 133 -9.97 1.05 -0.64
N ALA A 134 -9.62 -0.15 -0.17
CA ALA A 134 -10.45 -0.91 0.76
C ALA A 134 -10.02 -0.63 2.22
N VAL A 135 -10.92 -0.05 3.01
CA VAL A 135 -10.68 0.33 4.42
C VAL A 135 -11.55 -0.47 5.38
N GLY A 136 -10.96 -0.90 6.49
CA GLY A 136 -11.55 -1.89 7.42
C GLY A 136 -11.72 -1.40 8.85
N PHE A 137 -11.96 -0.10 9.06
CA PHE A 137 -12.22 0.49 10.38
C PHE A 137 -13.72 0.74 10.55
N PRO A 138 -14.48 -0.20 11.14
CA PRO A 138 -15.90 0.00 11.41
C PRO A 138 -16.09 1.11 12.44
N LYS A 139 -17.24 1.78 12.37
CA LYS A 139 -17.66 2.70 13.44
C LYS A 139 -17.97 1.92 14.71
N ASP A 140 -17.97 2.62 15.85
CA ASP A 140 -18.18 2.01 17.17
C ASP A 140 -19.53 1.28 17.31
N ASP A 141 -20.53 1.65 16.50
CA ASP A 141 -21.86 1.04 16.45
C ASP A 141 -22.00 -0.09 15.41
N GLU A 142 -20.97 -0.36 14.60
CA GLU A 142 -20.99 -1.36 13.54
C GLU A 142 -20.40 -2.71 13.99
N SER A 143 -21.15 -3.79 13.78
CA SER A 143 -20.75 -5.16 14.15
C SER A 143 -19.96 -5.82 13.03
N ILE A 144 -18.70 -6.21 13.32
CA ILE A 144 -17.84 -6.97 12.39
C ILE A 144 -18.54 -8.27 11.92
N PHE A 145 -19.29 -8.93 12.80
CA PHE A 145 -19.98 -10.17 12.45
C PHE A 145 -21.11 -9.97 11.44
N ASP A 146 -21.83 -8.86 11.54
CA ASP A 146 -22.90 -8.53 10.60
C ASP A 146 -22.33 -8.13 9.24
N ILE A 147 -21.21 -7.38 9.22
CA ILE A 147 -20.44 -7.10 8.00
C ILE A 147 -19.93 -8.39 7.33
N ILE A 148 -19.45 -9.35 8.13
CA ILE A 148 -19.01 -10.66 7.62
C ILE A 148 -20.16 -11.43 6.97
N LYS A 149 -21.38 -11.34 7.52
CA LYS A 149 -22.54 -12.06 6.99
C LYS A 149 -23.22 -11.37 5.82
N ASP A 150 -23.02 -10.07 5.67
CA ASP A 150 -23.60 -9.29 4.60
C ASP A 150 -23.13 -9.80 3.23
N PRO A 151 -24.01 -9.94 2.21
CA PRO A 151 -23.61 -10.42 0.89
C PRO A 151 -22.75 -9.40 0.10
N SER A 152 -22.61 -8.16 0.59
CA SER A 152 -21.95 -7.05 -0.09
C SER A 152 -22.57 -6.78 -1.47
N ASP A 153 -23.90 -6.65 -1.52
CA ASP A 153 -24.66 -6.37 -2.74
C ASP A 153 -24.89 -4.87 -3.00
N GLY A 154 -24.27 -4.02 -2.18
CA GLY A 154 -24.34 -2.56 -2.27
C GLY A 154 -25.51 -1.91 -1.54
N THR A 155 -26.37 -2.69 -0.86
CA THR A 155 -27.54 -2.16 -0.14
C THR A 155 -27.27 -1.78 1.32
N HIS A 156 -26.13 -2.19 1.87
CA HIS A 156 -25.73 -1.88 3.26
C HIS A 156 -25.30 -0.42 3.46
N ASP A 157 -25.33 0.01 4.71
CA ASP A 157 -24.93 1.36 5.15
C ASP A 157 -23.60 1.40 5.93
N TYR A 158 -22.94 0.24 6.14
CA TYR A 158 -21.65 0.16 6.83
C TYR A 158 -20.58 1.13 6.30
N SER A 159 -19.72 1.59 7.20
CA SER A 159 -18.65 2.55 6.95
C SER A 159 -17.41 1.94 6.26
N VAL A 160 -17.20 0.63 6.41
CA VAL A 160 -16.07 -0.11 5.82
C VAL A 160 -16.32 -0.52 4.38
N GLY A 161 -15.24 -0.73 3.62
CA GLY A 161 -15.30 -1.17 2.22
C GLY A 161 -14.42 -0.36 1.29
N VAL A 162 -14.70 -0.47 0.00
CA VAL A 162 -14.06 0.33 -1.05
C VAL A 162 -14.54 1.77 -0.92
N ARG A 163 -13.59 2.68 -0.73
CA ARG A 163 -13.81 4.11 -0.51
C ARG A 163 -12.91 4.92 -1.41
N GLN A 164 -13.31 6.17 -1.64
CA GLN A 164 -12.47 7.18 -2.24
C GLN A 164 -12.05 8.19 -1.18
N SER A 165 -10.76 8.46 -1.07
CA SER A 165 -10.26 9.52 -0.19
C SER A 165 -10.62 10.90 -0.76
N SER A 166 -10.76 11.90 0.12
CA SER A 166 -11.01 13.29 -0.30
C SER A 166 -9.78 13.92 -0.97
N THR A 167 -8.59 13.52 -0.53
CA THR A 167 -7.28 14.02 -1.00
C THR A 167 -6.19 12.96 -0.76
N ASN A 168 -4.95 13.27 -1.12
CA ASN A 168 -3.79 12.43 -0.85
C ASN A 168 -3.29 12.63 0.57
N TYR A 169 -3.98 11.96 1.48
CA TYR A 169 -3.74 12.04 2.92
C TYR A 169 -2.39 11.45 3.36
N TRP A 170 -1.71 10.67 2.51
CA TRP A 170 -0.37 10.14 2.76
C TRP A 170 0.71 11.24 2.79
N MET A 171 0.44 12.36 2.12
CA MET A 171 1.34 13.52 2.03
C MET A 171 1.00 14.64 3.00
N LEU A 172 -0.04 14.51 3.84
CA LEU A 172 -0.43 15.56 4.76
C LEU A 172 0.40 15.54 6.05
N PRO A 173 1.04 16.66 6.43
CA PRO A 173 1.77 16.78 7.70
C PRO A 173 0.86 16.98 8.92
N TYR A 174 -0.46 17.03 8.71
CA TYR A 174 -1.48 17.25 9.75
C TYR A 174 -2.61 16.22 9.70
N PHE A 175 -2.32 15.01 9.21
CA PHE A 175 -3.29 13.92 9.15
C PHE A 175 -3.84 13.54 10.54
N ARG A 176 -2.99 13.55 11.58
CA ARG A 176 -3.37 13.26 12.98
C ARG A 176 -3.20 14.47 13.88
N GLY A 177 -4.12 14.60 14.83
CA GLY A 177 -3.96 15.47 15.99
C GLY A 177 -3.27 14.74 17.16
N GLU A 178 -2.77 15.50 18.12
CA GLU A 178 -2.04 14.99 19.30
C GLU A 178 -2.85 14.02 20.17
N ASN A 179 -4.18 14.08 20.10
CA ASN A 179 -5.09 13.19 20.84
C ASN A 179 -5.28 11.82 20.16
N ASP A 180 -4.75 11.60 18.95
CA ASP A 180 -4.83 10.30 18.27
C ASP A 180 -3.91 9.28 18.96
N LEU A 181 -4.42 8.07 19.20
CA LEU A 181 -3.67 6.99 19.88
C LEU A 181 -2.38 6.58 19.16
N SER A 182 -2.27 6.87 17.87
CA SER A 182 -1.11 6.59 17.03
C SER A 182 -0.13 7.76 16.96
N TYR A 183 -0.50 8.96 17.44
CA TYR A 183 0.35 10.15 17.39
C TYR A 183 1.73 9.95 18.05
N PRO A 184 1.86 9.27 19.22
CA PRO A 184 3.18 9.03 19.83
C PRO A 184 4.14 8.18 18.98
N TYR A 185 3.64 7.50 17.94
CA TYR A 185 4.40 6.58 17.11
C TYR A 185 4.66 7.12 15.70
N TYR A 186 3.73 7.91 15.17
CA TYR A 186 3.74 8.38 13.79
C TYR A 186 3.62 9.92 13.65
N GLY A 187 3.63 10.63 14.77
CA GLY A 187 3.39 12.07 14.83
C GLY A 187 2.06 12.46 14.18
N SER A 188 2.08 13.63 13.54
CA SER A 188 0.94 14.19 12.82
C SER A 188 0.75 13.59 11.41
N TYR A 189 1.65 12.75 10.94
CA TYR A 189 1.57 12.13 9.62
C TYR A 189 0.60 10.96 9.58
N TYR A 190 0.25 10.48 8.38
CA TYR A 190 -0.44 9.19 8.24
C TYR A 190 0.46 8.01 8.62
N ARG A 191 1.71 8.01 8.15
CA ARG A 191 2.76 7.05 8.47
C ARG A 191 4.12 7.74 8.39
N GLU A 192 5.11 7.18 9.09
CA GLU A 192 6.47 7.73 9.06
C GLU A 192 7.17 7.40 7.76
N LYS A 193 6.82 6.26 7.15
CA LYS A 193 7.35 5.86 5.86
C LYS A 193 6.36 5.07 5.00
N PHE A 194 6.51 5.23 3.70
CA PHE A 194 5.76 4.48 2.70
C PHE A 194 6.51 4.40 1.37
N VAL A 195 6.07 3.47 0.54
CA VAL A 195 6.61 3.19 -0.80
C VAL A 195 5.53 3.52 -1.81
N VAL A 196 5.90 4.17 -2.90
CA VAL A 196 5.07 4.34 -4.09
C VAL A 196 5.56 3.35 -5.14
N LEU A 197 4.68 2.45 -5.57
CA LEU A 197 4.97 1.41 -6.54
C LEU A 197 4.28 1.71 -7.87
N ARG A 198 4.93 1.29 -8.97
CA ARG A 198 4.36 1.26 -10.31
C ARG A 198 4.39 -0.14 -10.88
N VAL A 199 3.39 -0.44 -11.72
CA VAL A 199 3.35 -1.70 -12.48
C VAL A 199 4.17 -1.56 -13.75
N LYS A 200 5.05 -2.54 -14.01
CA LYS A 200 5.95 -2.57 -15.17
C LYS A 200 5.17 -2.72 -16.47
N ASN A 201 5.63 -2.06 -17.53
CA ASN A 201 5.17 -2.24 -18.91
C ASN A 201 3.64 -2.12 -19.07
N ILE A 202 3.03 -1.19 -18.32
CA ILE A 202 1.61 -0.90 -18.40
C ILE A 202 1.35 0.29 -19.33
N ASP A 203 0.33 0.17 -20.16
CA ASP A 203 -0.15 1.23 -21.04
C ASP A 203 -1.40 1.90 -20.44
N GLU A 204 -1.77 3.03 -21.01
CA GLU A 204 -2.90 3.83 -20.54
C GLU A 204 -4.23 3.07 -20.62
N GLU A 205 -4.42 2.21 -21.62
CA GLU A 205 -5.64 1.40 -21.75
C GLU A 205 -5.80 0.43 -20.57
N LYS A 206 -4.74 -0.28 -20.18
CA LYS A 206 -4.75 -1.17 -19.02
C LYS A 206 -4.91 -0.41 -17.70
N LEU A 207 -4.35 0.79 -17.60
CA LEU A 207 -4.56 1.68 -16.45
C LEU A 207 -6.03 2.10 -16.36
N ASP A 208 -6.66 2.50 -17.46
CA ASP A 208 -8.07 2.87 -17.50
C ASP A 208 -8.97 1.69 -17.14
N GLN A 209 -8.66 0.48 -17.63
CA GLN A 209 -9.38 -0.73 -17.25
C GLN A 209 -9.20 -1.06 -15.76
N THR A 210 -8.00 -0.86 -15.21
CA THR A 210 -7.72 -1.01 -13.76
C THR A 210 -8.58 -0.04 -12.95
N MET A 211 -8.65 1.23 -13.36
CA MET A 211 -9.48 2.24 -12.69
C MET A 211 -10.97 1.96 -12.86
N SER A 212 -11.41 1.46 -14.01
CA SER A 212 -12.81 1.09 -14.23
C SER A 212 -13.27 0.03 -13.23
N TYR A 213 -12.45 -0.99 -12.96
CA TYR A 213 -12.74 -1.99 -11.95
C TYR A 213 -12.81 -1.39 -10.53
N ALA A 214 -11.85 -0.53 -10.20
CA ALA A 214 -11.82 0.12 -8.89
C ALA A 214 -13.06 1.01 -8.67
N ASN A 215 -13.47 1.79 -9.69
CA ASN A 215 -14.67 2.62 -9.65
C ASN A 215 -15.96 1.80 -9.60
N GLU A 216 -16.06 0.69 -10.35
CA GLU A 216 -17.21 -0.22 -10.27
C GLU A 216 -17.42 -0.70 -8.82
N HIS A 217 -16.35 -1.09 -8.13
CA HIS A 217 -16.44 -1.56 -6.75
C HIS A 217 -16.68 -0.44 -5.73
N LEU A 218 -16.25 0.79 -6.03
CA LEU A 218 -16.60 1.99 -5.27
C LEU A 218 -18.11 2.29 -5.39
N GLU A 219 -18.65 2.30 -6.60
CA GLU A 219 -20.07 2.53 -6.88
C GLU A 219 -20.96 1.44 -6.28
N ASN A 220 -20.53 0.18 -6.38
CA ASN A 220 -21.20 -0.97 -5.78
C ASN A 220 -21.05 -1.04 -4.25
N ARG A 221 -20.35 -0.09 -3.61
CA ARG A 221 -20.09 -0.05 -2.16
C ARG A 221 -19.50 -1.36 -1.62
N SER A 222 -18.60 -2.00 -2.34
CA SER A 222 -18.05 -3.31 -1.95
C SER A 222 -17.43 -3.29 -0.54
N LEU A 223 -17.72 -4.29 0.30
CA LEU A 223 -17.35 -4.32 1.72
C LEU A 223 -15.88 -4.71 1.97
N TYR A 224 -15.42 -4.40 3.19
CA TYR A 224 -14.11 -4.86 3.64
C TYR A 224 -14.17 -6.34 4.01
N ASN A 225 -13.15 -7.10 3.62
CA ASN A 225 -13.07 -8.52 3.90
C ASN A 225 -12.30 -8.82 5.19
N PHE A 226 -13.02 -8.95 6.31
CA PHE A 226 -12.44 -9.36 7.59
C PHE A 226 -12.01 -10.84 7.67
N LEU A 227 -12.44 -11.67 6.71
CA LEU A 227 -12.01 -13.06 6.61
C LEU A 227 -10.86 -13.27 5.61
N PHE A 228 -10.35 -12.18 5.03
CA PHE A 228 -9.23 -12.13 4.09
C PHE A 228 -9.39 -13.05 2.87
N ILE A 229 -8.95 -14.31 2.98
CA ILE A 229 -8.96 -15.29 1.89
C ILE A 229 -10.29 -16.04 1.76
N MET A 230 -11.24 -15.79 2.65
CA MET A 230 -12.59 -16.33 2.55
C MET A 230 -13.56 -15.21 2.15
N ASP A 231 -14.66 -15.55 1.47
CA ASP A 231 -15.70 -14.60 1.06
C ASP A 231 -15.23 -13.44 0.15
N THR A 232 -14.63 -13.77 -0.99
CA THR A 232 -14.04 -12.81 -1.94
C THR A 232 -15.01 -12.30 -3.01
N LYS A 233 -16.31 -12.64 -2.92
CA LYS A 233 -17.26 -12.43 -4.03
C LYS A 233 -17.55 -10.95 -4.33
N ASN A 234 -17.50 -10.08 -3.34
CA ASN A 234 -17.58 -8.61 -3.45
C ASN A 234 -16.93 -7.91 -2.24
N LYS A 235 -16.02 -8.62 -1.56
CA LYS A 235 -15.32 -8.08 -0.40
C LYS A 235 -13.83 -8.11 -0.64
N PHE A 236 -13.17 -7.07 -0.14
CA PHE A 236 -11.75 -6.85 -0.36
C PHE A 236 -11.06 -6.42 0.92
N TYR A 237 -9.83 -6.89 1.12
CA TYR A 237 -8.88 -6.18 1.98
C TYR A 237 -7.94 -5.35 1.09
N CYS A 238 -7.21 -4.41 1.67
CA CYS A 238 -6.51 -3.35 0.94
C CYS A 238 -5.63 -3.87 -0.21
N THR A 239 -4.73 -4.82 0.07
CA THR A 239 -3.80 -5.37 -0.93
C THR A 239 -4.47 -6.29 -1.96
N ASP A 240 -5.50 -7.06 -1.57
CA ASP A 240 -6.33 -7.84 -2.50
C ASP A 240 -7.09 -6.94 -3.48
N PHE A 241 -7.62 -5.82 -3.01
CA PHE A 241 -8.29 -4.84 -3.87
C PHE A 241 -7.35 -4.32 -4.97
N ILE A 242 -6.11 -3.95 -4.62
CA ILE A 242 -5.10 -3.51 -5.58
C ILE A 242 -4.81 -4.62 -6.60
N SER A 243 -4.52 -5.82 -6.12
CA SER A 243 -4.15 -6.96 -6.95
C SER A 243 -5.28 -7.36 -7.92
N ARG A 244 -6.54 -7.38 -7.45
CA ARG A 244 -7.71 -7.71 -8.29
C ARG A 244 -8.04 -6.62 -9.30
N SER A 245 -7.82 -5.36 -8.95
CA SER A 245 -7.97 -4.22 -9.87
C SER A 245 -6.96 -4.33 -11.02
N TYR A 246 -5.68 -4.55 -10.71
CA TYR A 246 -4.66 -4.72 -11.73
C TYR A 246 -4.83 -6.01 -12.53
N ARG A 247 -5.24 -7.12 -11.91
CA ARG A 247 -5.59 -8.35 -12.62
C ARG A 247 -6.69 -8.08 -13.64
N TYR A 248 -7.70 -7.27 -13.30
CA TYR A 248 -8.76 -6.90 -14.25
C TYR A 248 -8.20 -6.11 -15.44
N GLY A 249 -7.38 -5.09 -15.19
CA GLY A 249 -6.80 -4.27 -16.26
C GLY A 249 -5.79 -5.01 -17.14
N LEU A 250 -4.97 -5.89 -16.55
CA LEU A 250 -3.97 -6.64 -17.31
C LEU A 250 -4.55 -7.86 -18.03
N SER A 251 -5.57 -8.50 -17.45
CA SER A 251 -6.20 -9.70 -18.01
C SER A 251 -7.64 -9.84 -17.55
N LYS A 252 -8.53 -9.07 -18.18
CA LYS A 252 -9.97 -9.05 -17.89
C LYS A 252 -10.61 -10.44 -17.85
N ASN A 253 -10.17 -11.33 -18.75
CA ASN A 253 -10.69 -12.70 -18.90
C ASN A 253 -9.93 -13.75 -18.07
N SER A 254 -9.04 -13.35 -17.16
CA SER A 254 -8.32 -14.30 -16.32
C SER A 254 -9.27 -15.14 -15.45
N SER A 255 -8.90 -16.41 -15.24
CA SER A 255 -9.65 -17.36 -14.42
C SER A 255 -9.39 -17.20 -12.91
N ASP A 256 -8.34 -16.48 -12.51
CA ASP A 256 -7.93 -16.26 -11.11
C ASP A 256 -8.59 -15.03 -10.46
N LYS A 257 -9.86 -14.77 -10.76
CA LYS A 257 -10.58 -13.53 -10.41
C LYS A 257 -10.52 -13.14 -8.92
N ASN A 258 -10.59 -14.13 -8.05
CA ASN A 258 -10.70 -13.96 -6.60
C ASN A 258 -9.40 -14.20 -5.84
N TYR A 259 -8.40 -14.79 -6.52
CA TYR A 259 -7.09 -15.12 -5.95
C TYR A 259 -6.02 -14.79 -7.00
N PRO A 260 -5.90 -13.50 -7.37
CA PRO A 260 -4.99 -13.07 -8.42
C PRO A 260 -3.54 -13.45 -8.09
N LYS A 261 -2.82 -13.92 -9.10
CA LYS A 261 -1.35 -14.00 -9.07
C LYS A 261 -0.70 -12.67 -9.43
N THR A 262 -1.44 -11.78 -10.09
CA THR A 262 -1.00 -10.42 -10.44
C THR A 262 -0.58 -9.67 -9.18
N LEU A 263 0.63 -9.15 -9.14
CA LEU A 263 1.20 -8.48 -7.95
C LEU A 263 1.34 -9.39 -6.70
N ASN A 264 1.22 -10.71 -6.87
CA ASN A 264 1.27 -11.69 -5.77
C ASN A 264 2.02 -12.95 -6.21
N ASP A 265 3.36 -12.89 -6.16
CA ASP A 265 4.22 -13.97 -6.65
C ASP A 265 4.11 -15.27 -5.83
N ASN A 266 3.63 -15.22 -4.59
CA ASN A 266 3.47 -16.40 -3.73
C ASN A 266 2.12 -17.12 -3.92
N GLY A 267 1.13 -16.44 -4.52
CA GLY A 267 -0.16 -17.00 -4.91
C GLY A 267 -1.10 -17.41 -3.75
N PHE A 268 -0.87 -16.94 -2.52
CA PHE A 268 -1.71 -17.28 -1.37
C PHE A 268 -2.47 -16.07 -0.80
N VAL A 269 -1.82 -15.25 0.02
CA VAL A 269 -2.37 -14.01 0.60
C VAL A 269 -1.54 -12.88 0.04
N THR A 270 -2.19 -11.87 -0.54
CA THR A 270 -1.47 -10.68 -1.03
C THR A 270 -1.12 -9.80 0.15
N THR A 271 0.14 -9.68 0.51
CA THR A 271 0.59 -8.75 1.57
C THR A 271 1.21 -7.50 0.96
N VAL A 272 1.49 -6.48 1.77
CA VAL A 272 2.26 -5.31 1.32
C VAL A 272 3.65 -5.73 0.83
N ASN A 273 4.27 -6.70 1.53
CA ASN A 273 5.55 -7.25 1.11
C ASN A 273 5.44 -7.90 -0.28
N ASP A 274 4.34 -8.59 -0.58
CA ASP A 274 4.13 -9.18 -1.90
C ASP A 274 3.98 -8.12 -2.99
N LEU A 275 3.28 -7.02 -2.72
CA LEU A 275 3.18 -5.89 -3.66
C LEU A 275 4.55 -5.28 -3.95
N ILE A 276 5.41 -5.10 -2.93
CA ILE A 276 6.75 -4.52 -3.09
C ILE A 276 7.70 -5.49 -3.80
N LEU A 277 7.65 -6.78 -3.45
CA LEU A 277 8.54 -7.81 -3.98
C LEU A 277 8.11 -8.36 -5.34
N SER A 278 6.90 -8.04 -5.78
CA SER A 278 6.34 -8.56 -7.01
C SER A 278 7.25 -8.28 -8.20
N LYS A 279 7.45 -9.30 -9.03
CA LYS A 279 8.09 -9.14 -10.34
C LYS A 279 7.37 -8.15 -11.25
N ASP A 280 6.08 -7.90 -11.00
CA ASP A 280 5.24 -6.99 -11.79
C ASP A 280 5.38 -5.53 -11.37
N THR A 281 5.94 -5.24 -10.19
CA THR A 281 6.07 -3.87 -9.66
C THR A 281 7.53 -3.42 -9.56
N TYR A 282 7.71 -2.12 -9.41
CA TYR A 282 8.97 -1.51 -9.03
C TYR A 282 8.71 -0.25 -8.20
N ILE A 283 9.72 0.17 -7.41
CA ILE A 283 9.66 1.37 -6.59
C ILE A 283 9.78 2.60 -7.49
N ALA A 284 8.77 3.46 -7.47
CA ALA A 284 8.78 4.77 -8.13
C ALA A 284 9.20 5.87 -7.15
N ALA A 285 8.82 5.72 -5.88
CA ALA A 285 9.28 6.60 -4.81
C ALA A 285 9.32 5.88 -3.46
N TYR A 286 10.14 6.40 -2.55
CA TYR A 286 10.15 6.04 -1.15
C TYR A 286 10.18 7.32 -0.31
N VAL A 287 9.27 7.40 0.66
CA VAL A 287 9.12 8.57 1.52
C VAL A 287 9.36 8.14 2.96
N GLU A 288 10.16 8.93 3.68
CA GLU A 288 10.38 8.78 5.12
C GLU A 288 10.51 10.15 5.79
N ASN A 289 9.98 10.30 7.01
CA ASN A 289 10.24 11.48 7.81
C ASN A 289 11.35 11.18 8.81
N THR A 290 12.39 12.02 8.84
CA THR A 290 13.51 11.90 9.77
C THR A 290 13.96 13.29 10.18
N ASP A 291 14.23 13.51 11.48
CA ASP A 291 14.72 14.78 12.02
C ASP A 291 13.89 16.02 11.63
N GLY A 292 12.57 15.85 11.48
CA GLY A 292 11.64 16.92 11.10
C GLY A 292 11.64 17.27 9.60
N ILE A 293 12.36 16.51 8.78
CA ILE A 293 12.42 16.67 7.32
C ILE A 293 11.73 15.45 6.67
N ARG A 294 10.88 15.70 5.67
CA ARG A 294 10.34 14.62 4.82
C ARG A 294 11.29 14.35 3.66
N HIS A 295 11.97 13.21 3.70
CA HIS A 295 12.83 12.74 2.62
C HIS A 295 11.99 12.02 1.57
N ILE A 296 12.13 12.43 0.30
CA ILE A 296 11.42 11.84 -0.84
C ILE A 296 12.46 11.38 -1.85
N TYR A 297 12.71 10.07 -1.87
CA TYR A 297 13.51 9.41 -2.90
C TYR A 297 12.60 9.09 -4.06
N TYR A 298 12.89 9.55 -5.27
CA TYR A 298 12.00 9.37 -6.42
C TYR A 298 12.77 9.08 -7.70
N LEU A 299 12.20 8.26 -8.57
CA LEU A 299 12.79 8.07 -9.90
C LEU A 299 12.82 9.40 -10.64
N GLU A 300 14.00 9.77 -11.10
CA GLU A 300 14.24 11.05 -11.76
C GLU A 300 13.26 11.26 -12.93
N ASP A 301 12.69 12.46 -12.99
CA ASP A 301 11.77 12.82 -14.06
C ASP A 301 12.57 13.44 -15.20
N GLU A 302 12.51 12.84 -16.38
CA GLU A 302 13.18 13.40 -17.57
C GLU A 302 12.56 14.78 -17.89
N GLY A 303 13.32 15.85 -17.68
CA GLY A 303 12.96 17.20 -18.11
C GLY A 303 12.26 18.11 -17.08
N LEU A 304 12.11 17.69 -15.81
CA LEU A 304 11.75 18.62 -14.74
C LEU A 304 13.00 19.26 -14.14
N THR A 305 13.50 20.32 -14.79
CA THR A 305 14.38 21.27 -14.11
C THR A 305 13.56 22.03 -13.07
N SER A 306 14.13 22.32 -11.89
CA SER A 306 13.58 23.33 -10.99
C SER A 306 13.23 24.57 -11.80
N ASN A 307 12.07 25.19 -11.52
CA ASN A 307 11.88 26.57 -11.94
C ASN A 307 12.92 27.38 -11.17
N GLU A 308 13.95 27.87 -11.86
CA GLU A 308 14.84 28.93 -11.37
C GLU A 308 14.06 30.23 -11.12
#